data_AF-A0A963Y218-F1
#
_entry.id   AF-A0A963Y218-F1
#
_cell.length_a   1.000
_cell.length_b   1.000
_cell.length_c   1.000
_cell.angle_alpha   90.00
_cell.angle_beta   90.00
_cell.angle_gamma   90.00
#
_symmetry.space_group_name_H-M   'P 1'
#
loop_
_entity.id
_entity.type
_entity.pdbx_description
1 polymer ?
#
loop_
_entity_poly.entity_id
_entity_poly.type
_entity_poly.pdbx_seq_one_letter_code
_entity_poly.pdbx_strand_id
1 'polypeptide(L)'
;YILDEPTTGLHFEDVRKLLEVLHELVEQGNTVIVIEHNLDVIKTADWIIDIGPEGGDGGGRIVATGTPEAVVKVEASHTGRYLAPLLKARRVAAE
;
A
#
# COMPACT_ATOMS: atom_id res chain seq x y z
N TYR A 1 -14.07 7.69 -0.51
CA TYR A 1 -13.16 8.56 0.27
C TYR A 1 -11.82 8.61 -0.42
N ILE A 2 -11.18 9.78 -0.49
CA ILE A 2 -9.83 9.94 -1.04
C ILE A 2 -9.00 10.64 0.03
N LEU A 3 -7.87 10.04 0.40
CA LEU A 3 -6.94 10.58 1.40
C LEU A 3 -5.54 10.70 0.79
N ASP A 4 -4.86 11.79 1.11
CA ASP A 4 -3.51 12.08 0.65
C ASP A 4 -2.54 12.00 1.82
N GLU A 5 -1.67 10.99 1.81
CA GLU A 5 -0.68 10.65 2.84
C GLU A 5 -1.18 10.78 4.29
N PRO A 6 -2.28 10.09 4.65
CA PRO A 6 -2.91 10.26 5.96
C PRO A 6 -2.07 9.76 7.13
N THR A 7 -0.97 9.03 6.87
CA THR A 7 -0.02 8.62 7.93
C THR A 7 1.03 9.68 8.27
N THR A 8 1.08 10.80 7.55
CA THR A 8 2.07 11.86 7.79
C THR A 8 2.02 12.37 9.23
N GLY A 9 3.14 12.24 9.95
CA GLY A 9 3.28 12.71 11.33
C GLY A 9 2.63 11.81 12.39
N LEU A 10 2.07 10.65 12.01
CA LEU A 10 1.49 9.70 12.94
C LEU A 10 2.54 8.74 13.51
N HIS A 11 2.41 8.42 14.80
CA HIS A 11 3.16 7.33 15.41
C HIS A 11 2.65 5.97 14.89
N PHE A 12 3.46 4.92 14.94
CA PHE A 12 3.09 3.58 14.42
C PHE A 12 1.77 3.05 15.00
N GLU A 13 1.50 3.31 16.28
CA GLU A 13 0.25 2.90 16.93
C GLU A 13 -0.97 3.71 16.43
N ASP A 14 -0.78 4.96 16.03
CA ASP A 14 -1.85 5.79 15.48
C ASP A 14 -2.15 5.39 14.04
N VAL A 15 -1.12 4.99 13.26
CA VAL A 15 -1.31 4.38 11.93
C VAL A 15 -2.17 3.12 12.03
N ARG A 16 -1.94 2.28 13.07
CA ARG A 16 -2.74 1.07 13.29
C ARG A 16 -4.22 1.39 13.52
N LYS A 17 -4.53 2.38 14.37
CA LYS A 17 -5.91 2.82 14.62
C LYS A 17 -6.54 3.47 13.39
N LEU A 18 -5.76 4.25 12.64
CA LEU A 18 -6.22 4.82 11.38
C LEU A 18 -6.64 3.71 10.41
N LEU A 19 -5.82 2.67 10.25
CA LEU A 19 -6.13 1.51 9.40
C LEU A 19 -7.43 0.81 9.85
N GLU A 20 -7.65 0.62 11.15
CA GLU A 20 -8.90 0.06 11.68
C GLU A 20 -10.11 0.86 11.18
N VAL A 21 -10.08 2.19 11.31
CA VAL A 21 -11.17 3.07 10.84
C VAL A 21 -11.35 3.02 9.32
N LEU A 22 -10.25 3.00 8.55
CA LEU A 22 -10.33 2.91 7.10
C LEU A 22 -10.95 1.58 6.63
N HIS A 23 -10.61 0.48 7.30
CA HIS A 23 -11.20 -0.83 7.01
C HIS A 23 -12.69 -0.89 7.38
N GLU A 24 -13.11 -0.30 8.52
CA GLU A 24 -14.53 -0.19 8.88
C GLU A 24 -15.34 0.56 7.81
N LEU A 25 -14.78 1.64 7.24
CA LEU A 25 -15.43 2.35 6.13
C LEU A 25 -15.61 1.46 4.90
N VAL A 26 -14.61 0.63 4.59
CA VAL A 26 -14.69 -0.33 3.47
C VAL A 26 -15.71 -1.43 3.75
N GLU A 27 -15.76 -1.97 4.97
CA GLU A 27 -16.73 -2.99 5.38
C GLU A 27 -18.19 -2.50 5.31
N GLN A 28 -18.40 -1.20 5.51
CA GLN A 28 -19.71 -0.55 5.31
C GLN A 28 -20.10 -0.40 3.82
N GLY A 29 -19.26 -0.87 2.89
CA GLY A 29 -19.50 -0.82 1.45
C GLY A 29 -18.96 0.42 0.75
N ASN A 30 -18.17 1.26 1.44
CA ASN A 30 -17.55 2.41 0.81
C ASN A 30 -16.24 2.05 0.11
N THR A 31 -15.85 2.84 -0.89
CA THR A 31 -14.51 2.77 -1.47
C THR A 31 -13.61 3.81 -0.84
N VAL A 32 -12.41 3.40 -0.43
CA VAL A 32 -11.35 4.27 0.10
C VAL A 32 -10.15 4.20 -0.85
N ILE A 33 -9.67 5.35 -1.30
CA ILE A 33 -8.46 5.49 -2.12
C ILE A 33 -7.48 6.29 -1.30
N VAL A 34 -6.25 5.78 -1.16
CA VAL A 34 -5.20 6.41 -0.35
C VAL A 34 -3.94 6.55 -1.20
N ILE A 35 -3.35 7.74 -1.18
CA ILE A 35 -1.99 7.98 -1.65
C ILE A 35 -1.07 7.77 -0.46
N GLU A 36 -0.13 6.83 -0.55
CA GLU A 36 0.76 6.49 0.55
C GLU A 36 2.11 6.04 0.07
N HIS A 37 3.12 6.23 0.93
CA HIS A 37 4.44 5.66 0.80
C HIS A 37 4.78 4.73 1.99
N ASN A 38 3.93 4.70 3.03
CA ASN A 38 4.12 3.84 4.18
C ASN A 38 3.76 2.38 3.85
N LEU A 39 4.77 1.50 3.86
CA LEU A 39 4.61 0.08 3.53
C LEU A 39 3.70 -0.68 4.50
N ASP A 40 3.53 -0.21 5.74
CA ASP A 40 2.60 -0.83 6.70
C ASP A 40 1.13 -0.63 6.31
N VAL A 41 0.82 0.45 5.58
CA VAL A 41 -0.49 0.69 4.98
C VAL A 41 -0.60 -0.05 3.65
N ILE A 42 0.40 0.09 2.78
CA ILE A 42 0.37 -0.50 1.43
C ILE A 42 0.19 -2.03 1.49
N LYS A 43 0.80 -2.70 2.47
CA LYS A 43 0.69 -4.17 2.61
C LYS A 43 -0.71 -4.66 3.01
N THR A 44 -1.58 -3.80 3.55
CA THR A 44 -2.93 -4.18 3.98
C THR A 44 -4.00 -3.83 2.95
N ALA A 45 -3.62 -3.15 1.85
CA ALA A 45 -4.54 -2.77 0.80
C ALA A 45 -5.04 -3.99 0.01
N ASP A 46 -6.31 -3.97 -0.38
CA ASP A 46 -6.89 -4.98 -1.27
C ASP A 46 -6.36 -4.85 -2.70
N TRP A 47 -6.03 -3.63 -3.12
CA TRP A 47 -5.55 -3.30 -4.46
C TRP A 47 -4.57 -2.13 -4.45
N ILE A 48 -3.52 -2.23 -5.25
CA ILE A 48 -2.47 -1.21 -5.42
C ILE A 48 -2.43 -0.79 -6.90
N ILE A 49 -2.23 0.51 -7.12
CA ILE A 49 -1.85 1.09 -8.40
C ILE A 49 -0.49 1.75 -8.19
N ASP A 50 0.56 1.14 -8.73
CA ASP A 50 1.93 1.65 -8.61
C ASP A 50 2.26 2.56 -9.80
N ILE A 51 2.73 3.77 -9.51
CA ILE A 51 3.01 4.81 -10.49
C ILE A 51 4.51 5.12 -10.49
N GLY A 52 5.10 5.22 -11.68
CA GLY A 52 6.52 5.47 -11.84
C GLY A 52 6.95 5.28 -13.30
N PRO A 53 8.10 4.61 -13.57
CA PRO A 53 9.01 3.99 -12.60
C PRO A 53 9.80 5.00 -11.75
N GLU A 54 10.02 6.20 -12.27
CA GLU A 54 10.76 7.27 -11.58
C GLU A 54 9.83 8.45 -11.26
N GLY A 55 10.37 9.50 -10.63
CA GLY A 55 9.70 10.78 -10.48
C GLY A 55 9.87 11.71 -11.69
N GLY A 56 9.03 12.75 -11.78
CA GLY A 56 9.12 13.79 -12.82
C GLY A 56 8.93 13.23 -14.23
N ASP A 57 9.78 13.64 -15.17
CA ASP A 57 9.72 13.23 -16.59
C ASP A 57 9.92 11.72 -16.81
N GLY A 58 10.56 11.04 -15.85
CA GLY A 58 10.73 9.59 -15.87
C GLY A 58 9.53 8.81 -15.32
N GLY A 59 8.49 9.50 -14.87
CA GLY A 59 7.32 8.94 -14.22
C GLY A 59 6.04 8.97 -15.07
N GLY A 60 4.90 9.03 -14.37
CA GLY A 60 3.59 9.23 -14.99
C GLY A 60 3.00 8.00 -15.68
N ARG A 61 3.56 6.80 -15.44
CA ARG A 61 3.05 5.54 -15.98
C ARG A 61 2.58 4.63 -14.87
N ILE A 62 1.58 3.82 -15.19
CA ILE A 62 1.19 2.68 -14.36
C ILE A 62 2.25 1.58 -14.56
N VAL A 63 2.99 1.28 -13.50
CA VAL A 63 4.05 0.26 -13.50
C VAL A 63 3.49 -1.11 -13.13
N ALA A 64 2.58 -1.14 -12.15
CA ALA A 64 1.91 -2.34 -11.69
C ALA A 64 0.50 -2.02 -11.19
N THR A 65 -0.42 -2.98 -11.34
CA THR A 65 -1.74 -2.93 -10.69
C THR A 65 -2.12 -4.31 -10.22
N GLY A 66 -2.68 -4.43 -9.03
CA GLY A 66 -3.10 -5.73 -8.50
C GLY A 66 -3.14 -5.76 -6.98
N THR A 67 -3.32 -6.95 -6.44
CA THR A 67 -3.11 -7.18 -5.00
C THR A 67 -1.63 -6.96 -4.64
N PRO A 68 -1.31 -6.74 -3.35
CA PRO A 68 0.08 -6.69 -2.87
C PRO A 68 0.96 -7.83 -3.41
N GLU A 69 0.45 -9.06 -3.41
CA GLU A 69 1.17 -10.26 -3.87
C GLU A 69 1.40 -10.29 -5.39
N ALA A 70 0.57 -9.59 -6.16
CA ALA A 70 0.77 -9.43 -7.59
C ALA A 70 1.83 -8.36 -7.87
N VAL A 71 1.76 -7.22 -7.18
CA VAL A 71 2.70 -6.10 -7.36
C VAL A 71 4.14 -6.49 -7.02
N VAL A 72 4.36 -7.29 -5.96
CA VAL A 72 5.72 -7.76 -5.59
C VAL A 72 6.39 -8.65 -6.65
N LYS A 73 5.63 -9.15 -7.64
CA LYS A 73 6.18 -9.95 -8.76
C LYS A 73 6.62 -9.10 -9.94
N VAL A 74 6.35 -7.79 -9.92
CA VAL A 74 6.69 -6.88 -11.01
C VAL A 74 8.08 -6.28 -10.77
N GLU A 75 9.08 -6.71 -11.55
CA GLU A 75 10.49 -6.28 -11.37
C GLU A 75 10.70 -4.77 -11.53
N ALA A 76 9.90 -4.13 -12.38
CA ALA A 76 9.94 -2.70 -12.62
C ALA A 76 9.34 -1.86 -11.47
N SER A 77 8.61 -2.48 -10.54
CA SER A 77 7.96 -1.79 -9.43
C SER A 77 8.93 -1.59 -8.26
N HIS A 78 9.24 -0.32 -7.94
CA HIS A 78 9.98 0.01 -6.72
C HIS A 78 9.19 -0.40 -5.49
N THR A 79 7.89 -0.10 -5.47
CA THR A 79 6.96 -0.50 -4.41
C THR A 79 6.99 -2.01 -4.19
N GLY A 80 6.87 -2.80 -5.26
CA GLY A 80 6.95 -4.26 -5.22
C GLY A 80 8.28 -4.77 -4.63
N ARG A 81 9.41 -4.15 -4.99
CA ARG A 81 10.74 -4.50 -4.46
C ARG A 81 10.82 -4.35 -2.94
N TYR A 82 10.29 -3.26 -2.39
CA TYR A 82 10.33 -2.98 -0.95
C TYR A 82 9.21 -3.67 -0.16
N LEU A 83 8.09 -3.99 -0.81
CA LEU A 83 6.96 -4.67 -0.19
C LEU A 83 7.21 -6.19 -0.02
N ALA A 84 7.99 -6.80 -0.92
CA ALA A 84 8.22 -8.25 -0.96
C ALA A 84 8.76 -8.86 0.37
N PRO A 85 9.73 -8.25 1.08
CA PRO A 85 10.21 -8.79 2.36
C PRO A 85 9.15 -8.78 3.46
N LEU A 86 8.28 -7.77 3.48
CA LEU A 86 7.25 -7.60 4.51
C LEU A 86 6.13 -8.64 4.41
N LEU A 87 5.76 -9.03 3.18
CA LEU A 87 4.78 -10.10 2.97
C LEU A 87 5.32 -11.48 3.35
N LYS A 88 6.64 -11.72 3.20
CA LYS A 88 7.28 -12.98 3.62
C LYS A 88 7.32 -13.13 5.14
N ALA A 89 7.57 -12.04 5.87
CA ALA A 89 7.62 -12.05 7.34
C ALA A 89 6.30 -12.50 7.99
N ARG A 90 5.15 -12.16 7.38
CA ARG A 90 3.82 -12.59 7.85
C ARG A 90 3.59 -14.09 7.70
N ARG A 91 4.16 -14.75 6.69
CA ARG A 91 4.01 -16.21 6.49
C ARG A 91 4.71 -17.02 7.59
N VAL A 92 5.88 -16.58 8.04
CA VAL A 92 6.66 -17.31 9.06
C VAL A 92 6.03 -17.23 10.46
N ALA A 93 5.24 -16.18 10.75
CA ALA A 93 4.55 -16.04 12.03
C ALA A 93 3.19 -16.78 12.10
N ALA A 94 2.71 -17.31 10.96
CA ALA A 94 1.43 -18.01 10.83
C ALA A 94 1.59 -19.52 10.57
N GLU A 95 2.82 -20.04 10.67
CA GLU A 95 3.19 -21.46 10.65
C GLU A 95 3.83 -21.84 11.99
#